data_AF-V5R3G4-F1
#
_entry.id   AF-V5R3G4-F1
#
_cell.length_a   1.000
_cell.length_b   1.000
_cell.length_c   1.000
_cell.angle_alpha   90.00
_cell.angle_beta   90.00
_cell.angle_gamma   90.00
#
_symmetry.space_group_name_H-M   'P 1'
#
loop_
_entity.id
_entity.type
_entity.pdbx_description
1 polymer ?
#
loop_
_entity_poly.entity_id
_entity_poly.type
_entity_poly.pdbx_seq_one_letter_code
_entity_poly.pdbx_strand_id
1 'polypeptide(L)'
;AVEELKKLSKTCADNKSIEQVGTISSNSDQSVGKLIADAMKKVGKEGVITVEEGSGLEDQLAVVEGMQFDRGYLSPYFINKPDSGLTELENPYLLLVDKKISNIRELLPVLESVAKAGKPLLIIAEDVEGEALATLVVNNLRGVVKVAAVKAPGFGDRRKAMLQDIAILTNATVISEEIGMDLEKTNLDHLGQAKRIVINKDTTTIIDGTGDKVTINNRVKQIMQQRDEATSDYDREKLQERIAKLSGGVAVIKVGAATEVEMKEK
;
A
#
# COMPACT_ATOMS: atom_id res chain seq x y z
N ALA A 1 -1.55 35.01 -13.05
CA ALA A 1 -0.54 34.01 -13.46
C ALA A 1 -1.09 32.58 -13.35
N VAL A 2 -1.43 32.08 -12.14
CA VAL A 2 -1.97 30.70 -11.96
C VAL A 2 -3.28 30.47 -12.71
N GLU A 3 -4.21 31.43 -12.69
CA GLU A 3 -5.47 31.31 -13.44
C GLU A 3 -5.26 31.23 -14.95
N GLU A 4 -4.27 31.94 -15.49
CA GLU A 4 -3.99 31.95 -16.92
C GLU A 4 -3.35 30.62 -17.36
N LEU A 5 -2.48 30.04 -16.53
CA LEU A 5 -1.97 28.68 -16.74
C LEU A 5 -3.10 27.63 -16.76
N LYS A 6 -4.11 27.78 -15.89
CA LYS A 6 -5.28 26.87 -15.91
C LYS A 6 -6.07 26.97 -17.22
N LYS A 7 -6.20 28.17 -17.82
CA LYS A 7 -6.87 28.36 -19.12
C LYS A 7 -6.07 27.77 -20.28
N LEU A 8 -4.74 27.83 -20.21
CA LEU A 8 -3.84 27.28 -21.24
C LEU A 8 -3.65 25.75 -21.12
N SER A 9 -3.93 25.18 -19.95
CA SER A 9 -3.78 23.75 -19.68
C SER A 9 -4.66 22.91 -20.60
N LYS A 10 -4.08 21.83 -21.14
CA LYS A 10 -4.81 20.83 -21.93
C LYS A 10 -4.99 19.57 -21.10
N THR A 11 -6.24 19.23 -20.80
CA THR A 11 -6.58 18.02 -20.07
C THR A 11 -6.27 16.78 -20.92
N CYS A 12 -5.49 15.86 -20.37
CA CYS A 12 -5.27 14.54 -20.97
C CYS A 12 -6.46 13.63 -20.64
N ALA A 13 -7.51 13.70 -21.46
CA ALA A 13 -8.77 13.02 -21.19
C ALA A 13 -8.84 11.60 -21.77
N ASP A 14 -8.13 11.36 -22.87
CA ASP A 14 -8.17 10.13 -23.65
C ASP A 14 -6.85 9.35 -23.58
N ASN A 15 -6.93 8.04 -23.83
CA ASN A 15 -5.81 7.12 -23.72
C ASN A 15 -4.62 7.51 -24.61
N LYS A 16 -4.90 8.10 -25.79
CA LYS A 16 -3.85 8.53 -26.72
C LYS A 16 -3.06 9.72 -26.17
N SER A 17 -3.73 10.69 -25.54
CA SER A 17 -3.05 11.79 -24.87
C SER A 17 -2.17 11.29 -23.72
N ILE A 18 -2.65 10.31 -22.95
CA ILE A 18 -1.87 9.66 -21.88
C ILE A 18 -0.63 8.97 -22.44
N GLU A 19 -0.79 8.17 -23.51
CA GLU A 19 0.32 7.50 -24.19
C GLU A 19 1.37 8.49 -24.71
N GLN A 20 0.92 9.61 -25.31
CA GLN A 20 1.82 10.65 -25.81
C GLN A 20 2.63 11.31 -24.68
N VAL A 21 1.98 11.67 -23.57
CA VAL A 21 2.67 12.25 -22.41
C VAL A 21 3.65 11.24 -21.82
N GLY A 22 3.23 9.97 -21.67
CA GLY A 22 4.09 8.89 -21.19
C GLY A 22 5.32 8.69 -22.08
N THR A 23 5.14 8.67 -23.40
CA THR A 23 6.20 8.55 -24.40
C THR A 23 7.21 9.69 -24.27
N ILE A 24 6.75 10.94 -24.22
CA ILE A 24 7.65 12.10 -24.12
C ILE A 24 8.39 12.11 -22.78
N SER A 25 7.71 11.75 -21.69
CA SER A 25 8.30 11.70 -20.34
C SER A 25 9.35 10.59 -20.19
N SER A 26 9.26 9.54 -21.01
CA SER A 26 10.17 8.39 -21.05
C SER A 26 11.18 8.50 -22.20
N ASN A 27 11.68 9.71 -22.48
CA ASN A 27 12.70 9.96 -23.50
C ASN A 27 12.31 9.47 -24.92
N SER A 28 11.03 9.66 -25.28
CA SER A 28 10.43 9.23 -26.55
C SER A 28 10.26 7.71 -26.72
N ASP A 29 10.29 6.94 -25.62
CA ASP A 29 9.98 5.51 -25.65
C ASP A 29 8.47 5.26 -25.77
N GLN A 30 8.03 4.89 -26.97
CA GLN A 30 6.63 4.58 -27.25
C GLN A 30 6.14 3.32 -26.52
N SER A 31 7.03 2.37 -26.23
CA SER A 31 6.67 1.14 -25.53
C SER A 31 6.26 1.44 -24.08
N VAL A 32 7.04 2.29 -23.39
CA VAL A 32 6.75 2.76 -22.04
C VAL A 32 5.48 3.61 -22.01
N GLY A 33 5.35 4.55 -22.95
CA GLY A 33 4.13 5.36 -23.08
C GLY A 33 2.86 4.52 -23.23
N LYS A 34 2.92 3.47 -24.06
CA LYS A 34 1.81 2.54 -24.28
C LYS A 34 1.51 1.70 -23.03
N LEU A 35 2.53 1.17 -22.36
CA LEU A 35 2.38 0.41 -21.11
C LEU A 35 1.68 1.23 -20.02
N ILE A 36 2.10 2.48 -19.85
CA ILE A 36 1.50 3.42 -18.89
C ILE A 36 0.03 3.69 -19.22
N ALA A 37 -0.29 3.92 -20.50
CA ALA A 37 -1.67 4.14 -20.94
C ALA A 37 -2.55 2.90 -20.72
N ASP A 38 -2.05 1.72 -21.08
CA ASP A 38 -2.75 0.44 -20.87
C ASP A 38 -2.97 0.14 -19.37
N ALA A 39 -2.00 0.48 -18.51
CA ALA A 39 -2.13 0.37 -17.06
C ALA A 39 -3.24 1.29 -16.54
N MET A 40 -3.19 2.59 -16.86
CA MET A 40 -4.24 3.56 -16.46
C MET A 40 -5.63 3.17 -16.96
N LYS A 41 -5.72 2.60 -18.16
CA LYS A 41 -7.00 2.13 -18.71
C LYS A 41 -7.58 0.96 -17.90
N LYS A 42 -6.75 0.08 -17.35
CA LYS A 42 -7.18 -1.07 -16.56
C LYS A 42 -7.62 -0.70 -15.14
N VAL A 43 -6.84 0.14 -14.45
CA VAL A 43 -7.12 0.50 -13.04
C VAL A 43 -7.96 1.76 -12.89
N GLY A 44 -8.16 2.51 -13.97
CA GLY A 44 -8.87 3.79 -13.97
C GLY A 44 -8.00 4.95 -13.47
N LYS A 45 -8.59 6.16 -13.45
CA LYS A 45 -7.86 7.40 -13.09
C LYS A 45 -7.38 7.44 -11.63
N GLU A 46 -8.12 6.80 -10.74
CA GLU A 46 -7.80 6.71 -9.31
C GLU A 46 -7.02 5.44 -8.96
N GLY A 47 -6.66 4.65 -9.98
CA GLY A 47 -5.93 3.41 -9.83
C GLY A 47 -4.46 3.63 -9.54
N VAL A 48 -3.86 2.72 -8.78
CA VAL A 48 -2.45 2.79 -8.41
C VAL A 48 -1.62 2.00 -9.42
N ILE A 49 -0.53 2.60 -9.90
CA ILE A 49 0.43 1.95 -10.79
C ILE A 49 1.76 1.82 -10.05
N THR A 50 2.34 0.63 -10.08
CA THR A 50 3.66 0.33 -9.52
C THR A 50 4.52 -0.41 -10.53
N VAL A 51 5.83 -0.34 -10.34
CA VAL A 51 6.83 -0.94 -11.23
C VAL A 51 7.65 -1.96 -10.45
N GLU A 52 7.90 -3.11 -11.06
CA GLU A 52 8.79 -4.15 -10.54
C GLU A 52 9.79 -4.59 -11.60
N GLU A 53 10.90 -5.14 -11.12
CA GLU A 53 11.87 -5.84 -11.95
C GLU A 53 11.22 -7.09 -12.55
N GLY A 54 11.25 -7.21 -13.87
CA GLY A 54 10.74 -8.37 -14.60
C GLY A 54 11.75 -9.52 -14.63
N SER A 55 11.26 -10.75 -14.66
CA SER A 55 12.09 -11.96 -14.71
C SER A 55 12.43 -12.41 -16.14
N GLY A 56 12.09 -11.62 -17.16
CA GLY A 56 12.20 -12.00 -18.57
C GLY A 56 12.53 -10.81 -19.47
N LEU A 57 12.61 -11.05 -20.78
CA LEU A 57 12.95 -10.03 -21.77
C LEU A 57 11.78 -9.08 -22.08
N GLU A 58 10.54 -9.55 -21.89
CA GLU A 58 9.33 -8.82 -22.27
C GLU A 58 8.71 -8.11 -21.06
N ASP A 59 8.20 -6.91 -21.30
CA ASP A 59 7.43 -6.16 -20.32
C ASP A 59 6.07 -6.84 -20.08
N GLN A 60 5.62 -6.89 -18.83
CA GLN A 60 4.34 -7.49 -18.46
C GLN A 60 3.48 -6.51 -17.66
N LEU A 61 2.18 -6.50 -17.94
CA LEU A 61 1.20 -5.72 -17.18
C LEU A 61 0.20 -6.64 -16.49
N ALA A 62 0.29 -6.73 -15.17
CA ALA A 62 -0.66 -7.44 -14.33
C ALA A 62 -1.52 -6.46 -13.53
N VAL A 63 -2.76 -6.84 -13.23
CA VAL A 63 -3.59 -6.15 -12.24
C VAL A 63 -3.81 -7.13 -11.10
N VAL A 64 -3.44 -6.72 -9.90
CA VAL A 64 -3.52 -7.54 -8.69
C VAL A 64 -4.37 -6.84 -7.65
N GLU A 65 -4.86 -7.61 -6.68
CA GLU A 65 -5.60 -7.04 -5.56
C GLU A 65 -4.63 -6.25 -4.68
N GLY A 66 -4.92 -4.97 -4.46
CA GLY A 66 -4.02 -4.09 -3.72
C GLY A 66 -4.68 -2.76 -3.42
N MET A 67 -4.03 -1.95 -2.59
CA MET A 67 -4.52 -0.62 -2.23
C MET A 67 -3.38 0.33 -1.88
N GLN A 68 -3.63 1.63 -2.00
CA GLN A 68 -2.75 2.68 -1.50
C GLN A 68 -3.48 3.59 -0.52
N PHE A 69 -2.77 4.03 0.51
CA PHE A 69 -3.26 5.04 1.45
C PHE A 69 -2.18 6.03 1.85
N ASP A 70 -2.62 7.23 2.25
CA ASP A 70 -1.78 8.42 2.40
C ASP A 70 -1.15 8.50 3.80
N ARG A 71 -0.37 7.48 4.13
CA ARG A 71 0.48 7.41 5.32
C ARG A 71 1.83 6.82 4.94
N GLY A 72 2.90 7.58 5.15
CA GLY A 72 4.26 7.10 4.96
C GLY A 72 4.90 6.50 6.21
N TYR A 73 6.18 6.17 6.11
CA TYR A 73 6.98 5.62 7.20
C TYR A 73 7.04 6.58 8.40
N LEU A 74 6.95 6.03 9.61
CA LEU A 74 7.11 6.80 10.86
C LEU A 74 8.55 7.28 11.08
N SER A 75 9.52 6.61 10.45
CA SER A 75 10.93 6.96 10.54
C SER A 75 11.65 6.74 9.21
N PRO A 76 12.45 7.71 8.72
CA PRO A 76 13.29 7.52 7.52
C PRO A 76 14.30 6.37 7.65
N TYR A 77 14.60 5.91 8.88
CA TYR A 77 15.50 4.79 9.11
C TYR A 77 14.93 3.42 8.71
N PHE A 78 13.67 3.36 8.26
CA PHE A 78 13.11 2.17 7.63
C PHE A 78 13.47 2.04 6.13
N ILE A 79 13.96 3.12 5.50
CA ILE A 79 14.34 3.12 4.09
C ILE A 79 15.43 2.09 3.83
N ASN A 80 15.17 1.18 2.89
CA ASN A 80 16.10 0.15 2.44
C ASN A 80 16.44 0.25 0.94
N LYS A 81 15.80 1.20 0.23
CA LYS A 81 16.17 1.64 -1.12
C LYS A 81 16.55 3.13 -1.04
N PRO A 82 17.81 3.47 -0.73
CA PRO A 82 18.23 4.84 -0.48
C PRO A 82 18.11 5.75 -1.72
N ASP A 83 18.31 5.20 -2.92
CA ASP A 83 18.27 5.97 -4.18
C ASP A 83 16.87 6.54 -4.46
N SER A 84 15.83 5.80 -4.09
CA SER A 84 14.43 6.20 -4.28
C SER A 84 13.76 6.71 -3.00
N GLY A 85 14.44 6.61 -1.84
CA GLY A 85 13.86 6.95 -0.54
C GLY A 85 12.69 6.04 -0.14
N LEU A 86 12.66 4.80 -0.64
CA LEU A 86 11.57 3.85 -0.42
C LEU A 86 11.93 2.81 0.65
N THR A 87 10.91 2.36 1.37
CA THR A 87 10.94 1.11 2.12
C THR A 87 10.18 0.06 1.32
N GLU A 88 10.86 -1.01 0.91
CA GLU A 88 10.26 -2.12 0.18
C GLU A 88 10.33 -3.40 1.00
N LEU A 89 9.18 -4.04 1.21
CA LEU A 89 9.09 -5.30 1.93
C LEU A 89 8.53 -6.38 1.01
N GLU A 90 9.28 -7.47 0.83
CA GLU A 90 8.86 -8.63 0.04
C GLU A 90 8.29 -9.72 0.93
N ASN A 91 7.15 -10.28 0.52
CA ASN A 91 6.36 -11.26 1.25
C ASN A 91 6.19 -10.96 2.75
N PRO A 92 5.87 -9.70 3.16
CA PRO A 92 5.79 -9.34 4.56
C PRO A 92 4.56 -9.90 5.26
N TYR A 93 4.66 -10.02 6.58
CA TYR A 93 3.50 -10.04 7.46
C TYR A 93 3.00 -8.61 7.72
N LEU A 94 1.69 -8.46 7.96
CA LEU A 94 1.05 -7.22 8.34
C LEU A 94 0.38 -7.37 9.71
N LEU A 95 0.81 -6.54 10.66
CA LEU A 95 0.17 -6.40 11.96
C LEU A 95 -0.72 -5.15 11.95
N LEU A 96 -2.01 -5.32 12.21
CA LEU A 96 -3.00 -4.25 12.23
C LEU A 96 -3.50 -4.03 13.66
N VAL A 97 -3.29 -2.84 14.22
CA VAL A 97 -3.59 -2.55 15.63
C VAL A 97 -4.40 -1.27 15.75
N ASP A 98 -5.59 -1.33 16.35
CA ASP A 98 -6.42 -0.14 16.62
C ASP A 98 -6.11 0.46 17.99
N LYS A 99 -4.82 0.70 18.27
CA LYS A 99 -4.34 1.47 19.41
C LYS A 99 -2.96 2.06 19.16
N LYS A 100 -2.53 2.96 20.02
CA LYS A 100 -1.14 3.44 20.07
C LYS A 100 -0.24 2.39 20.70
N ILE A 101 0.97 2.24 20.15
CA ILE A 101 1.99 1.33 20.65
C ILE A 101 3.18 2.16 21.13
N SER A 102 3.36 2.23 22.45
CA SER A 102 4.47 2.97 23.09
C SER A 102 5.49 2.05 23.76
N ASN A 103 5.06 0.83 24.15
CA ASN A 103 5.88 -0.15 24.85
C ASN A 103 6.26 -1.30 23.93
N ILE A 104 7.56 -1.57 23.81
CA ILE A 104 8.07 -2.66 22.96
C ILE A 104 7.71 -4.06 23.48
N ARG A 105 7.46 -4.20 24.80
CA ARG A 105 7.16 -5.50 25.42
C ARG A 105 5.94 -6.16 24.81
N GLU A 106 4.93 -5.36 24.47
CA GLU A 106 3.68 -5.84 23.85
C GLU A 106 3.93 -6.44 22.46
N LEU A 107 4.98 -5.98 21.75
CA LEU A 107 5.35 -6.45 20.43
C LEU A 107 6.29 -7.66 20.44
N LEU A 108 6.94 -7.98 21.58
CA LEU A 108 7.95 -9.04 21.64
C LEU A 108 7.45 -10.39 21.10
N PRO A 109 6.26 -10.90 21.49
CA PRO A 109 5.79 -12.20 21.02
C PRO A 109 5.61 -12.26 19.50
N VAL A 110 5.12 -11.16 18.91
CA VAL A 110 4.92 -11.04 17.46
C VAL A 110 6.27 -10.92 16.74
N LEU A 111 7.18 -10.08 17.25
CA LEU A 111 8.50 -9.87 16.66
C LEU A 111 9.33 -11.16 16.66
N GLU A 112 9.30 -11.95 17.75
CA GLU A 112 9.96 -13.24 17.83
C GLU A 112 9.39 -14.24 16.82
N SER A 113 8.06 -14.31 16.72
CA SER A 113 7.37 -15.20 15.79
C SER A 113 7.70 -14.88 14.33
N VAL A 114 7.70 -13.59 13.98
CA VAL A 114 8.01 -13.13 12.62
C VAL A 114 9.50 -13.29 12.30
N ALA A 115 10.39 -12.99 13.24
CA ALA A 115 11.83 -13.21 13.08
C ALA A 115 12.14 -14.70 12.84
N LYS A 116 11.48 -15.61 13.57
CA LYS A 116 11.60 -17.06 13.37
C LYS A 116 11.11 -17.51 11.99
N ALA A 117 10.08 -16.85 11.45
CA ALA A 117 9.59 -17.10 10.09
C ALA A 117 10.50 -16.51 8.99
N GLY A 118 11.50 -15.69 9.35
CA GLY A 118 12.44 -15.08 8.40
C GLY A 118 11.80 -14.08 7.44
N LYS A 119 10.60 -13.58 7.74
CA LYS A 119 9.84 -12.64 6.90
C LYS A 119 9.89 -11.21 7.48
N PRO A 120 9.77 -10.18 6.64
CA PRO A 120 9.61 -8.81 7.13
C PRO A 120 8.24 -8.58 7.79
N LEU A 121 8.14 -7.52 8.59
CA LEU A 121 6.90 -7.09 9.25
C LEU A 121 6.56 -5.65 8.88
N LEU A 122 5.32 -5.39 8.45
CA LEU A 122 4.72 -4.07 8.49
C LEU A 122 3.80 -3.95 9.70
N ILE A 123 3.96 -2.88 10.48
CA ILE A 123 3.06 -2.51 11.56
C ILE A 123 2.20 -1.31 11.10
N ILE A 124 0.88 -1.47 11.12
CA ILE A 124 -0.09 -0.41 10.89
C ILE A 124 -0.89 -0.22 12.18
N ALA A 125 -0.63 0.88 12.88
CA ALA A 125 -1.25 1.17 14.18
C ALA A 125 -1.83 2.59 14.22
N GLU A 126 -2.61 2.96 15.24
CA GLU A 126 -2.98 4.38 15.44
C GLU A 126 -1.72 5.25 15.46
N ASP A 127 -0.73 4.83 16.23
CA ASP A 127 0.61 5.39 16.26
C ASP A 127 1.62 4.37 16.81
N VAL A 128 2.89 4.53 16.45
CA VAL A 128 4.00 3.82 17.10
C VAL A 128 5.00 4.88 17.55
N GLU A 129 5.15 5.03 18.86
CA GLU A 129 5.87 6.16 19.45
C GLU A 129 6.80 5.74 20.59
N GLY A 130 7.60 6.70 21.07
CA GLY A 130 8.46 6.53 22.24
C GLY A 130 9.47 5.39 22.12
N GLU A 131 9.53 4.56 23.16
CA GLU A 131 10.48 3.44 23.27
C GLU A 131 10.26 2.40 22.18
N ALA A 132 8.99 2.09 21.85
CA ALA A 132 8.66 1.12 20.82
C ALA A 132 9.26 1.51 19.46
N LEU A 133 9.04 2.75 19.01
CA LEU A 133 9.58 3.22 17.73
C LEU A 133 11.11 3.23 17.72
N ALA A 134 11.75 3.74 18.78
CA ALA A 134 13.20 3.78 18.89
C ALA A 134 13.81 2.37 18.81
N THR A 135 13.19 1.40 19.49
CA THR A 135 13.66 0.02 19.52
C THR A 135 13.48 -0.67 18.18
N LEU A 136 12.35 -0.46 17.49
CA LEU A 136 12.13 -0.98 16.14
C LEU A 136 13.16 -0.44 15.15
N VAL A 137 13.45 0.86 15.20
CA VAL A 137 14.45 1.50 14.34
C VAL A 137 15.84 0.89 14.57
N VAL A 138 16.29 0.77 15.82
CA VAL A 138 17.62 0.21 16.13
C VAL A 138 17.73 -1.25 15.69
N ASN A 139 16.68 -2.05 15.90
CA ASN A 139 16.68 -3.46 15.47
C ASN A 139 16.65 -3.62 13.95
N ASN A 140 15.91 -2.74 13.24
CA ASN A 140 15.90 -2.72 11.78
C ASN A 140 17.28 -2.37 11.21
N LEU A 141 17.94 -1.34 11.75
CA LEU A 141 19.29 -0.93 11.33
C LEU A 141 20.35 -2.01 11.57
N ARG A 142 20.19 -2.81 12.63
CA ARG A 142 21.06 -3.96 12.93
C ARG A 142 20.73 -5.21 12.11
N GLY A 143 19.66 -5.20 11.32
CA GLY A 143 19.21 -6.34 10.54
C GLY A 143 18.64 -7.50 11.37
N VAL A 144 18.34 -7.28 12.66
CA VAL A 144 17.81 -8.32 13.56
C VAL A 144 16.37 -8.66 13.17
N VAL A 145 15.56 -7.63 12.90
CA VAL A 145 14.19 -7.77 12.41
C VAL A 145 14.00 -6.77 11.28
N LYS A 146 13.57 -7.24 10.11
CA LYS A 146 13.18 -6.36 8.99
C LYS A 146 11.78 -5.84 9.27
N VAL A 147 11.65 -4.62 9.76
CA VAL A 147 10.38 -4.05 10.20
C VAL A 147 10.21 -2.62 9.71
N ALA A 148 8.98 -2.27 9.34
CA ALA A 148 8.56 -0.90 9.09
C ALA A 148 7.26 -0.61 9.84
N ALA A 149 7.03 0.65 10.18
CA ALA A 149 5.82 1.08 10.86
C ALA A 149 5.24 2.35 10.20
N VAL A 150 3.92 2.36 10.05
CA VAL A 150 3.14 3.47 9.48
C VAL A 150 1.90 3.72 10.35
N LYS A 151 1.37 4.94 10.31
CA LYS A 151 0.08 5.21 10.96
C LYS A 151 -1.05 4.61 10.14
N ALA A 152 -2.13 4.24 10.82
CA ALA A 152 -3.37 3.86 10.19
C ALA A 152 -3.99 5.07 9.44
N PRO A 153 -4.65 4.84 8.30
CA PRO A 153 -5.34 5.90 7.59
C PRO A 153 -6.64 6.30 8.31
N GLY A 154 -7.04 7.56 8.18
CA GLY A 154 -8.23 8.09 8.85
C GLY A 154 -8.05 8.36 10.35
N PHE A 155 -9.18 8.59 11.04
CA PHE A 155 -9.29 8.82 12.48
C PHE A 155 -10.66 8.32 12.99
N GLY A 156 -10.78 8.05 14.29
CA GLY A 156 -12.03 7.58 14.90
C GLY A 156 -12.62 6.34 14.21
N ASP A 157 -13.93 6.29 14.02
CA ASP A 157 -14.61 5.15 13.39
C ASP A 157 -14.16 4.90 11.94
N ARG A 158 -13.73 5.96 11.24
CA ARG A 158 -13.19 5.81 9.88
C ARG A 158 -11.87 5.04 9.90
N ARG A 159 -11.01 5.25 10.90
CA ARG A 159 -9.77 4.48 11.05
C ARG A 159 -10.07 3.00 11.23
N LYS A 160 -11.01 2.67 12.12
CA LYS A 160 -11.46 1.28 12.36
C LYS A 160 -11.97 0.64 11.07
N ALA A 161 -12.83 1.35 10.35
CA ALA A 161 -13.38 0.87 9.09
C ALA A 161 -12.31 0.64 8.01
N MET A 162 -11.32 1.53 7.92
CA MET A 162 -10.21 1.39 6.96
C MET A 162 -9.18 0.33 7.38
N LEU A 163 -8.90 0.15 8.67
CA LEU A 163 -8.09 -0.97 9.16
C LEU A 163 -8.77 -2.30 8.83
N GLN A 164 -10.10 -2.38 8.97
CA GLN A 164 -10.85 -3.57 8.58
C GLN A 164 -10.79 -3.82 7.07
N ASP A 165 -10.76 -2.77 6.24
CA ASP A 165 -10.60 -2.92 4.80
C ASP A 165 -9.22 -3.52 4.45
N ILE A 166 -8.16 -3.01 5.08
CA ILE A 166 -6.79 -3.55 4.94
C ILE A 166 -6.74 -5.01 5.43
N ALA A 167 -7.41 -5.30 6.55
CA ALA A 167 -7.49 -6.64 7.12
C ALA A 167 -8.13 -7.63 6.14
N ILE A 168 -9.25 -7.26 5.53
CA ILE A 168 -9.92 -8.08 4.52
C ILE A 168 -9.04 -8.27 3.28
N LEU A 169 -8.38 -7.21 2.80
CA LEU A 169 -7.49 -7.27 1.65
C LEU A 169 -6.29 -8.21 1.87
N THR A 170 -5.79 -8.29 3.10
CA THR A 170 -4.57 -9.04 3.44
C THR A 170 -4.82 -10.30 4.25
N ASN A 171 -6.08 -10.66 4.48
CA ASN A 171 -6.50 -11.75 5.36
C ASN A 171 -5.92 -11.65 6.79
N ALA A 172 -5.84 -10.42 7.32
CA ALA A 172 -5.42 -10.15 8.70
C ALA A 172 -6.61 -10.11 9.65
N THR A 173 -6.32 -10.14 10.95
CA THR A 173 -7.25 -9.80 12.02
C THR A 173 -6.83 -8.47 12.64
N VAL A 174 -7.76 -7.51 12.79
CA VAL A 174 -7.48 -6.24 13.47
C VAL A 174 -7.42 -6.48 14.97
N ILE A 175 -6.27 -6.21 15.59
CA ILE A 175 -6.10 -6.31 17.04
C ILE A 175 -6.66 -5.04 17.68
N SER A 176 -7.78 -5.18 18.39
CA SER A 176 -8.44 -4.09 19.10
C SER A 176 -8.84 -4.51 20.52
N GLU A 177 -8.54 -3.66 21.50
CA GLU A 177 -8.89 -3.89 22.90
C GLU A 177 -10.41 -3.86 23.12
N GLU A 178 -11.16 -3.15 22.25
CA GLU A 178 -12.62 -3.04 22.33
C GLU A 178 -13.33 -4.39 22.13
N ILE A 179 -12.71 -5.29 21.37
CA ILE A 179 -13.20 -6.66 21.12
C ILE A 179 -12.49 -7.71 21.99
N GLY A 180 -11.73 -7.26 23.00
CA GLY A 180 -11.04 -8.13 23.96
C GLY A 180 -9.78 -8.82 23.40
N MET A 181 -9.22 -8.32 22.29
CA MET A 181 -7.95 -8.83 21.77
C MET A 181 -6.76 -8.17 22.45
N ASP A 182 -5.69 -8.94 22.58
CA ASP A 182 -4.47 -8.56 23.27
C ASP A 182 -3.27 -8.74 22.33
N LEU A 183 -2.46 -7.69 22.22
CA LEU A 183 -1.28 -7.68 21.36
C LEU A 183 -0.25 -8.73 21.82
N GLU A 184 -0.14 -8.96 23.13
CA GLU A 184 0.78 -9.97 23.69
C GLU A 184 0.37 -11.41 23.34
N LYS A 185 -0.93 -11.63 23.07
CA LYS A 185 -1.47 -12.95 22.69
C LYS A 185 -1.61 -13.12 21.18
N THR A 186 -1.11 -12.16 20.41
CA THR A 186 -1.20 -12.21 18.95
C THR A 186 -0.22 -13.23 18.40
N ASN A 187 -0.69 -14.12 17.53
CA ASN A 187 0.10 -15.14 16.83
C ASN A 187 0.18 -14.81 15.33
N LEU A 188 0.89 -15.66 14.56
CA LEU A 188 1.04 -15.48 13.11
C LEU A 188 -0.27 -15.59 12.32
N ASP A 189 -1.27 -16.30 12.84
CA ASP A 189 -2.56 -16.48 12.16
C ASP A 189 -3.42 -15.20 12.18
N HIS A 190 -3.14 -14.28 13.10
CA HIS A 190 -3.77 -12.96 13.12
C HIS A 190 -3.13 -11.97 12.13
N LEU A 191 -1.92 -12.26 11.64
CA LEU A 191 -1.19 -11.36 10.75
C LEU A 191 -1.64 -11.55 9.30
N GLY A 192 -1.85 -10.42 8.62
CA GLY A 192 -2.09 -10.43 7.18
C GLY A 192 -0.83 -10.73 6.39
N GLN A 193 -0.99 -11.01 5.11
CA GLN A 193 0.13 -11.15 4.18
C GLN A 193 -0.15 -10.41 2.87
N ALA A 194 0.93 -9.99 2.23
CA ALA A 194 0.93 -9.45 0.88
C ALA A 194 2.21 -9.89 0.16
N LYS A 195 2.22 -9.84 -1.17
CA LYS A 195 3.42 -10.18 -1.94
C LYS A 195 4.49 -9.09 -1.82
N ARG A 196 4.09 -7.82 -1.87
CA ARG A 196 5.01 -6.69 -1.74
C ARG A 196 4.32 -5.50 -1.11
N ILE A 197 5.08 -4.72 -0.33
CA ILE A 197 4.65 -3.44 0.22
C ILE A 197 5.71 -2.41 -0.12
N VAL A 198 5.27 -1.25 -0.59
CA VAL A 198 6.12 -0.09 -0.86
C VAL A 198 5.65 1.09 -0.02
N ILE A 199 6.56 1.71 0.72
CA ILE A 199 6.26 2.84 1.59
C ILE A 199 7.23 3.97 1.24
N ASN A 200 6.67 5.15 0.96
CA ASN A 200 7.44 6.38 0.82
C ASN A 200 7.13 7.32 2.00
N LYS A 201 7.56 8.59 1.90
CA LYS A 201 7.34 9.59 2.95
C LYS A 201 5.86 9.87 3.23
N ASP A 202 5.00 9.74 2.25
CA ASP A 202 3.62 10.23 2.27
C ASP A 202 2.58 9.10 2.09
N THR A 203 2.95 7.97 1.49
CA THR A 203 2.02 6.90 1.08
C THR A 203 2.56 5.51 1.38
N THR A 204 1.64 4.56 1.58
CA THR A 204 1.88 3.13 1.65
C THR A 204 1.03 2.42 0.61
N THR A 205 1.66 1.52 -0.15
CA THR A 205 1.02 0.72 -1.20
C THR A 205 1.20 -0.77 -0.89
N ILE A 206 0.08 -1.48 -0.79
CA ILE A 206 0.00 -2.93 -0.58
C ILE A 206 -0.29 -3.58 -1.93
N ILE A 207 0.58 -4.48 -2.36
CA ILE A 207 0.52 -5.13 -3.67
C ILE A 207 0.29 -6.63 -3.48
N ASP A 208 -0.77 -7.14 -4.10
CA ASP A 208 -1.14 -8.56 -4.12
C ASP A 208 -1.35 -9.12 -2.70
N GLY A 209 -2.39 -8.60 -2.02
CA GLY A 209 -2.81 -9.05 -0.69
C GLY A 209 -3.41 -10.46 -0.71
N THR A 210 -3.22 -11.23 0.36
CA THR A 210 -3.69 -12.64 0.42
C THR A 210 -5.18 -12.79 0.75
N GLY A 211 -5.96 -11.70 0.75
CA GLY A 211 -7.40 -11.71 0.97
C GLY A 211 -8.16 -12.46 -0.12
N ASP A 212 -9.17 -13.22 0.28
CA ASP A 212 -10.03 -13.91 -0.68
C ASP A 212 -10.91 -12.92 -1.46
N LYS A 213 -10.98 -13.11 -2.80
CA LYS A 213 -11.73 -12.22 -3.69
C LYS A 213 -13.22 -12.15 -3.36
N VAL A 214 -13.82 -13.22 -2.85
CA VAL A 214 -15.24 -13.21 -2.45
C VAL A 214 -15.42 -12.29 -1.24
N THR A 215 -14.51 -12.38 -0.27
CA THR A 215 -14.53 -11.52 0.93
C THR A 215 -14.33 -10.05 0.58
N ILE A 216 -13.37 -9.74 -0.30
CA ILE A 216 -13.13 -8.37 -0.79
C ILE A 216 -14.36 -7.83 -1.51
N ASN A 217 -14.94 -8.60 -2.45
CA ASN A 217 -16.14 -8.19 -3.17
C ASN A 217 -17.37 -7.99 -2.26
N ASN A 218 -17.53 -8.84 -1.24
CA ASN A 218 -18.58 -8.67 -0.24
C ASN A 218 -18.38 -7.40 0.56
N ARG A 219 -17.13 -7.07 0.92
CA ARG A 219 -16.80 -5.82 1.60
C ARG A 219 -17.13 -4.61 0.73
N VAL A 220 -16.77 -4.64 -0.55
CA VAL A 220 -17.12 -3.58 -1.51
C VAL A 220 -18.64 -3.38 -1.59
N LYS A 221 -19.43 -4.46 -1.67
CA LYS A 221 -20.90 -4.39 -1.67
C LYS A 221 -21.46 -3.77 -0.40
N GLN A 222 -20.92 -4.11 0.76
CA GLN A 222 -21.33 -3.50 2.03
C GLN A 222 -21.09 -1.98 2.03
N ILE A 223 -19.93 -1.54 1.55
CA ILE A 223 -19.59 -0.11 1.49
C ILE A 223 -20.45 0.62 0.46
N MET A 224 -20.78 -0.03 -0.67
CA MET A 224 -21.73 0.50 -1.67
C MET A 224 -23.11 0.73 -1.06
N GLN A 225 -23.63 -0.24 -0.30
CA GLN A 225 -24.92 -0.07 0.39
C GLN A 225 -24.86 1.09 1.40
N GLN A 226 -23.80 1.18 2.21
CA GLN A 226 -23.60 2.29 3.15
C GLN A 226 -23.56 3.65 2.44
N ARG A 227 -22.96 3.71 1.25
CA ARG A 227 -22.89 4.94 0.44
C ARG A 227 -24.28 5.36 -0.03
N ASP A 228 -25.10 4.41 -0.46
CA ASP A 228 -26.45 4.70 -0.97
C ASP A 228 -27.41 5.12 0.15
N GLU A 229 -27.20 4.61 1.37
CA GLU A 229 -27.93 4.99 2.59
C GLU A 229 -27.43 6.31 3.20
N ALA A 230 -26.23 6.78 2.82
CA ALA A 230 -25.65 8.00 3.37
C ALA A 230 -26.46 9.24 2.96
N THR A 231 -26.76 10.08 3.95
CA THR A 231 -27.53 11.32 3.78
C THR A 231 -26.66 12.55 3.55
N SER A 232 -25.36 12.45 3.85
CA SER A 232 -24.37 13.51 3.69
C SER A 232 -23.50 13.26 2.45
N ASP A 233 -23.29 14.29 1.64
CA ASP A 233 -22.40 14.21 0.47
C ASP A 233 -20.94 13.94 0.87
N TYR A 234 -20.53 14.42 2.05
CA TYR A 234 -19.21 14.11 2.61
C TYR A 234 -19.05 12.60 2.83
N ASP A 235 -20.03 11.94 3.43
CA ASP A 235 -19.95 10.51 3.71
C ASP A 235 -19.96 9.70 2.41
N ARG A 236 -20.79 10.11 1.42
CA ARG A 236 -20.80 9.49 0.09
C ARG A 236 -19.45 9.56 -0.59
N GLU A 237 -18.81 10.72 -0.59
CA GLU A 237 -17.47 10.92 -1.16
C GLU A 237 -16.45 10.00 -0.48
N LYS A 238 -16.47 9.95 0.86
CA LYS A 238 -15.51 9.14 1.63
C LYS A 238 -15.72 7.64 1.51
N LEU A 239 -16.96 7.20 1.34
CA LEU A 239 -17.27 5.80 1.03
C LEU A 239 -16.88 5.46 -0.42
N GLN A 240 -17.05 6.40 -1.35
CA GLN A 240 -16.62 6.24 -2.74
C GLN A 240 -15.09 6.11 -2.86
N GLU A 241 -14.32 6.89 -2.08
CA GLU A 241 -12.85 6.75 -2.00
C GLU A 241 -12.44 5.35 -1.51
N ARG A 242 -13.12 4.83 -0.48
CA ARG A 242 -12.85 3.49 0.05
C ARG A 242 -13.18 2.38 -0.95
N ILE A 243 -14.31 2.51 -1.65
CA ILE A 243 -14.69 1.59 -2.73
C ILE A 243 -13.60 1.60 -3.81
N ALA A 244 -13.20 2.77 -4.28
CA ALA A 244 -12.18 2.90 -5.33
C ALA A 244 -10.86 2.22 -4.94
N LYS A 245 -10.41 2.40 -3.68
CA LYS A 245 -9.19 1.78 -3.15
C LYS A 245 -9.28 0.26 -3.03
N LEU A 246 -10.46 -0.30 -2.78
CA LEU A 246 -10.65 -1.76 -2.70
C LEU A 246 -10.95 -2.43 -4.04
N SER A 247 -11.61 -1.73 -4.98
CA SER A 247 -12.03 -2.30 -6.26
C SER A 247 -11.07 -2.01 -7.42
N GLY A 248 -10.28 -0.92 -7.32
CA GLY A 248 -9.38 -0.49 -8.39
C GLY A 248 -8.14 -1.36 -8.56
N GLY A 249 -7.75 -2.07 -7.49
CA GLY A 249 -6.54 -2.88 -7.46
C GLY A 249 -5.27 -2.06 -7.68
N VAL A 250 -4.18 -2.77 -7.95
CA VAL A 250 -2.89 -2.18 -8.29
C VAL A 250 -2.43 -2.74 -9.63
N ALA A 251 -2.14 -1.85 -10.58
CA ALA A 251 -1.47 -2.22 -11.82
C ALA A 251 0.02 -2.36 -11.55
N VAL A 252 0.55 -3.52 -11.89
CA VAL A 252 1.95 -3.89 -11.71
C VAL A 252 2.57 -4.01 -13.10
N ILE A 253 3.45 -3.08 -13.43
CA ILE A 253 4.27 -3.11 -14.64
C ILE A 253 5.57 -3.82 -14.27
N LYS A 254 5.85 -4.96 -14.90
CA LYS A 254 7.13 -5.65 -14.78
C LYS A 254 7.99 -5.30 -15.98
N VAL A 255 9.13 -4.67 -15.72
CA VAL A 255 10.04 -4.21 -16.78
C VAL A 255 10.94 -5.37 -17.19
N GLY A 256 10.84 -5.77 -18.45
CA GLY A 256 11.72 -6.77 -19.04
C GLY A 256 12.94 -6.13 -19.69
N ALA A 257 14.09 -6.78 -19.56
CA ALA A 257 15.35 -6.34 -20.18
C ALA A 257 16.31 -7.51 -20.41
N ALA A 258 17.30 -7.31 -21.28
CA ALA A 258 18.32 -8.33 -21.56
C ALA A 258 19.41 -8.37 -20.48
N THR A 259 19.62 -7.27 -19.76
CA THR A 259 20.58 -7.19 -18.66
C THR A 259 20.01 -6.46 -17.44
N GLU A 260 20.56 -6.70 -16.25
CA GLU A 260 20.16 -6.00 -15.03
C GLU A 260 20.40 -4.48 -15.09
N VAL A 261 21.41 -4.05 -15.85
CA VAL A 261 21.74 -2.63 -16.00
C VAL A 261 20.66 -1.92 -16.82
N GLU A 262 20.28 -2.51 -17.96
CA GLU A 262 19.17 -2.00 -18.78
C GLU A 262 17.85 -2.00 -18.01
N MET A 263 17.59 -3.04 -17.21
CA MET A 263 16.37 -3.12 -16.40
C MET A 263 16.27 -2.00 -15.36
N LYS A 264 17.39 -1.59 -14.78
CA LYS A 264 17.43 -0.50 -13.79
C LYS A 264 17.42 0.89 -14.43
N GLU A 265 17.88 0.99 -15.68
CA GLU A 265 17.84 2.23 -16.46
C GLU A 265 16.43 2.52 -16.98
N LYS A 266 15.71 1.48 -17.41
CA LYS A 266 14.37 1.54 -18.01
C LYS A 266 13.27 1.69 -16.95
#